data_AF-A0A7V2SZA6-F1
#
_entry.id   AF-A0A7V2SZA6-F1
#
_cell.length_a   1.000
_cell.length_b   1.000
_cell.length_c   1.000
_cell.angle_alpha   90.00
_cell.angle_beta   90.00
_cell.angle_gamma   90.00
#
_symmetry.space_group_name_H-M   'P 1'
#
loop_
_entity.id
_entity.type
_entity.pdbx_description
1 polymer ?
#
loop_
_entity_poly.entity_id
_entity_poly.type
_entity_poly.pdbx_seq_one_letter_code
_entity_poly.pdbx_strand_id
1 'polypeptide(L)'
;MDNINLDSSPTQQGKGQKIQQHLHRKSPTFSAKIISFISAFLILSASVFAVNISTINSVEAKSQSAQTKIKKKKYIKSRKSRRYKRSRKSRKSRKRYSKRSKTSRRYRRSKRFYKTRYKKSKRYRKGKKHYKKSRKRSRRSRRSRARTCDQLSSTTLHRKAARYQKAINHAAKKYGVSQYFIKAVITVETCFRSGLSGTSGEKGLMQLMPATARRFGVRNRFSSWQNIHGGARYLSYLLRHFRGNKAYAAAAYNGGRGAVSKTRGPKFAAVRNYSRMVMNAYRKFRPGRIKVKSRKRKSRNKRKNRS
;
A
#
# COMPACT_ATOMS: atom_id res chain seq x y z
N MET A 1 -21.15 28.61 68.63
CA MET A 1 -21.79 28.42 67.31
C MET A 1 -22.15 26.96 67.20
N ASP A 2 -23.45 26.75 67.22
CA ASP A 2 -24.14 25.49 67.47
C ASP A 2 -23.90 24.44 66.38
N ASN A 3 -23.85 23.17 66.77
CA ASN A 3 -24.80 22.15 66.25
C ASN A 3 -24.57 20.75 66.88
N ILE A 4 -25.23 20.54 68.02
CA ILE A 4 -26.24 19.51 68.33
C ILE A 4 -26.28 18.21 67.46
N ASN A 5 -26.05 17.04 68.08
CA ASN A 5 -26.99 15.91 68.31
C ASN A 5 -26.21 14.62 68.68
N LEU A 6 -26.26 14.15 69.94
CA LEU A 6 -27.21 13.17 70.52
C LEU A 6 -27.18 11.82 69.76
N ASP A 7 -26.37 10.86 70.21
CA ASP A 7 -26.68 9.83 71.22
C ASP A 7 -27.91 8.97 70.91
N SER A 8 -27.70 7.65 70.83
CA SER A 8 -28.55 6.57 71.38
C SER A 8 -28.03 5.21 70.90
N SER A 9 -27.26 4.52 71.75
CA SER A 9 -27.25 3.04 71.81
C SER A 9 -28.37 2.61 72.80
N PRO A 10 -29.00 1.41 72.72
CA PRO A 10 -28.33 0.21 73.23
C PRO A 10 -28.68 -1.15 72.57
N THR A 11 -27.68 -2.03 72.66
CA THR A 11 -27.66 -3.49 72.85
C THR A 11 -28.98 -4.27 73.05
N GLN A 12 -29.03 -5.50 72.51
CA GLN A 12 -29.22 -6.71 73.32
C GLN A 12 -28.53 -7.93 72.67
N GLN A 13 -27.67 -8.58 73.47
CA GLN A 13 -27.05 -9.86 73.23
C GLN A 13 -28.07 -11.00 73.40
N GLY A 14 -27.77 -12.16 72.82
CA GLY A 14 -28.15 -13.44 73.40
C GLY A 14 -29.23 -14.23 72.67
N LYS A 15 -28.79 -15.21 71.88
CA LYS A 15 -29.29 -16.60 71.95
C LYS A 15 -28.33 -17.50 71.19
N GLY A 16 -27.48 -18.15 71.96
CA GLY A 16 -26.64 -19.25 71.51
C GLY A 16 -27.46 -20.49 71.16
N GLN A 17 -26.87 -21.28 70.27
CA GLN A 17 -26.84 -22.74 70.29
C GLN A 17 -28.13 -23.48 70.67
N LYS A 18 -28.83 -23.94 69.62
CA LYS A 18 -29.45 -25.25 69.41
C LYS A 18 -30.36 -25.03 68.21
N ILE A 19 -30.13 -25.64 67.06
CA ILE A 19 -30.62 -26.98 66.75
C ILE A 19 -29.74 -27.54 65.63
N GLN A 20 -29.06 -28.64 65.92
CA GLN A 20 -28.55 -29.56 64.92
C GLN A 20 -29.72 -30.36 64.31
N GLN A 21 -29.57 -30.69 63.03
CA GLN A 21 -30.21 -31.81 62.31
C GLN A 21 -31.70 -31.69 61.95
N HIS A 22 -31.96 -31.24 60.72
CA HIS A 22 -32.59 -32.01 59.63
C HIS A 22 -33.16 -31.04 58.60
N LEU A 23 -32.64 -31.08 57.36
CA LEU A 23 -33.41 -31.08 56.11
C LEU A 23 -32.45 -31.02 54.90
N HIS A 24 -32.26 -32.20 54.34
CA HIS A 24 -32.05 -32.53 52.93
C HIS A 24 -31.38 -31.53 51.96
N ARG A 25 -30.21 -32.00 51.46
CA ARG A 25 -29.80 -32.03 50.04
C ARG A 25 -30.66 -31.18 49.08
N LYS A 26 -30.19 -30.00 48.70
CA LYS A 26 -30.52 -29.40 47.39
C LYS A 26 -29.24 -29.08 46.62
N SER A 27 -29.23 -29.58 45.39
CA SER A 27 -28.11 -29.70 44.46
C SER A 27 -27.42 -28.37 44.09
N PRO A 28 -26.08 -28.30 44.00
CA PRO A 28 -25.32 -27.13 43.56
C PRO A 28 -25.46 -26.80 42.05
N THR A 29 -26.34 -27.48 41.33
CA THR A 29 -26.43 -27.42 39.85
C THR A 29 -27.47 -26.43 39.31
N PHE A 30 -28.38 -25.91 40.13
CA PHE A 30 -29.46 -25.04 39.65
C PHE A 30 -29.04 -23.56 39.56
N SER A 31 -28.30 -23.07 40.57
CA SER A 31 -27.81 -21.68 40.60
C SER A 31 -26.75 -21.40 39.53
N ALA A 32 -25.82 -22.33 39.30
CA ALA A 32 -24.79 -22.20 38.26
C ALA A 32 -25.37 -22.17 36.84
N LYS A 33 -26.49 -22.88 36.59
CA LYS A 33 -27.18 -22.85 35.29
C LYS A 33 -27.84 -21.49 35.05
N ILE A 34 -28.50 -20.89 36.05
CA ILE A 34 -29.16 -19.58 35.90
C ILE A 34 -28.13 -18.47 35.61
N ILE A 35 -27.00 -18.45 36.32
CA ILE A 35 -25.93 -17.47 36.08
C ILE A 35 -25.29 -17.65 34.69
N SER A 36 -25.15 -18.90 34.23
CA SER A 36 -24.67 -19.17 32.86
C SER A 36 -25.68 -18.73 31.79
N PHE A 37 -26.98 -18.80 32.04
CA PHE A 37 -28.00 -18.32 31.10
C PHE A 37 -28.07 -16.79 31.03
N ILE A 38 -27.98 -16.09 32.17
CA ILE A 38 -28.01 -14.61 32.21
C ILE A 38 -26.76 -14.02 31.55
N SER A 39 -25.58 -14.60 31.79
CA SER A 39 -24.33 -14.18 31.13
C SER A 39 -24.34 -14.45 29.62
N ALA A 40 -24.85 -15.60 29.17
CA ALA A 40 -25.02 -15.89 27.75
C ALA A 40 -26.01 -14.94 27.06
N PHE A 41 -27.10 -14.55 27.74
CA PHE A 41 -28.09 -13.61 27.20
C PHE A 41 -27.54 -12.18 27.09
N LEU A 42 -26.73 -11.72 28.05
CA LEU A 42 -26.03 -10.43 27.99
C LEU A 42 -24.96 -10.37 26.88
N ILE A 43 -24.26 -11.48 26.63
CA ILE A 43 -23.27 -11.56 25.54
C ILE A 43 -23.95 -11.56 24.16
N LEU A 44 -25.10 -12.24 24.03
CA LEU A 44 -25.88 -12.22 22.79
C LEU A 44 -26.47 -10.83 22.50
N SER A 45 -27.03 -10.14 23.50
CA SER A 45 -27.63 -8.81 23.30
C SER A 45 -26.60 -7.74 22.94
N ALA A 46 -25.41 -7.77 23.54
CA ALA A 46 -24.30 -6.88 23.19
C ALA A 46 -23.81 -7.09 21.74
N SER A 47 -23.82 -8.33 21.25
CA SER A 47 -23.41 -8.67 19.89
C SER A 47 -24.40 -8.14 18.83
N VAL A 48 -25.71 -8.25 19.11
CA VAL A 48 -26.76 -7.69 18.23
C VAL A 48 -26.69 -6.16 18.18
N PHE A 49 -26.43 -5.51 19.31
CA PHE A 49 -26.29 -4.05 19.38
C PHE A 49 -25.05 -3.55 18.61
N ALA A 50 -23.92 -4.26 18.69
CA ALA A 50 -22.69 -3.92 17.97
C ALA A 50 -22.83 -4.06 16.44
N VAL A 51 -23.60 -5.05 15.97
CA VAL A 51 -23.92 -5.22 14.54
C VAL A 51 -24.79 -4.05 14.05
N ASN A 52 -25.77 -3.60 14.84
CA ASN A 52 -26.63 -2.46 14.50
C ASN A 52 -25.88 -1.11 14.43
N ILE A 53 -24.94 -0.85 15.34
CA ILE A 53 -24.13 0.39 15.27
C ILE A 53 -23.23 0.39 14.03
N SER A 54 -22.67 -0.78 13.67
CA SER A 54 -21.79 -0.91 12.50
C SER A 54 -22.52 -0.68 11.17
N THR A 55 -23.77 -1.14 11.07
CA THR A 55 -24.62 -0.90 9.88
C THR A 55 -25.04 0.56 9.78
N ILE A 56 -25.45 1.19 10.89
CA ILE A 56 -25.84 2.62 10.92
C ILE A 56 -24.67 3.51 10.46
N ASN A 57 -23.46 3.32 11.01
CA ASN A 57 -22.27 4.07 10.63
C ASN A 57 -21.89 3.89 9.15
N SER A 58 -22.12 2.70 8.59
CA SER A 58 -21.84 2.40 7.17
C SER A 58 -22.83 3.10 6.23
N VAL A 59 -24.10 3.20 6.62
CA VAL A 59 -25.14 3.91 5.87
C VAL A 59 -24.87 5.42 5.88
N GLU A 60 -24.47 5.97 7.03
CA GLU A 60 -24.13 7.39 7.16
C GLU A 60 -22.88 7.78 6.35
N ALA A 61 -21.83 6.95 6.38
CA ALA A 61 -20.63 7.18 5.55
C ALA A 61 -20.95 7.15 4.04
N LYS A 62 -21.87 6.28 3.60
CA LYS A 62 -22.34 6.22 2.21
C LYS A 62 -23.15 7.48 1.84
N SER A 63 -24.01 7.97 2.73
CA SER A 63 -24.82 9.17 2.51
C SER A 63 -23.96 10.45 2.38
N GLN A 64 -22.93 10.59 3.23
CA GLN A 64 -21.98 11.71 3.17
C GLN A 64 -21.13 11.69 1.88
N SER A 65 -20.73 10.50 1.40
CA SER A 65 -20.01 10.36 0.11
C SER A 65 -20.91 10.70 -1.09
N ALA A 66 -22.21 10.43 -1.01
CA ALA A 66 -23.17 10.74 -2.06
C ALA A 66 -23.41 12.26 -2.14
N GLN A 67 -23.57 12.94 -1.00
CA GLN A 67 -23.75 14.39 -0.94
C GLN A 67 -22.54 15.15 -1.47
N THR A 68 -21.31 14.71 -1.18
CA THR A 68 -20.08 15.35 -1.71
C THR A 68 -19.96 15.21 -3.24
N LYS A 69 -20.38 14.07 -3.80
CA LYS A 69 -20.44 13.86 -5.26
C LYS A 69 -21.45 14.80 -5.92
N ILE A 70 -22.62 15.02 -5.30
CA ILE A 70 -23.66 15.93 -5.79
C ILE A 70 -23.18 17.38 -5.75
N LYS A 71 -22.61 17.85 -4.62
CA LYS A 71 -22.02 19.20 -4.50
C LYS A 71 -20.96 19.47 -5.57
N LYS A 72 -20.08 18.49 -5.85
CA LYS A 72 -19.05 18.57 -6.90
C LYS A 72 -19.65 18.66 -8.32
N LYS A 73 -20.70 17.89 -8.63
CA LYS A 73 -21.42 17.98 -9.92
C LYS A 73 -22.07 19.35 -10.10
N LYS A 74 -22.73 19.90 -9.07
CA LYS A 74 -23.37 21.24 -9.10
C LYS A 74 -22.35 22.36 -9.33
N TYR A 75 -21.19 22.29 -8.67
CA TYR A 75 -20.06 23.21 -8.88
C TYR A 75 -19.49 23.16 -10.32
N ILE A 76 -19.32 21.96 -10.90
CA ILE A 76 -18.83 21.82 -12.28
C ILE A 76 -19.83 22.38 -13.30
N LYS A 77 -21.14 22.15 -13.10
CA LYS A 77 -22.21 22.66 -13.97
C LYS A 77 -22.27 24.20 -13.96
N SER A 78 -22.17 24.83 -12.77
CA SER A 78 -22.16 26.30 -12.65
C SER A 78 -20.93 26.94 -13.30
N ARG A 79 -19.75 26.30 -13.20
CA ARG A 79 -18.51 26.81 -13.79
C ARG A 79 -18.52 26.69 -15.33
N LYS A 80 -19.14 25.65 -15.88
CA LYS A 80 -19.36 25.50 -17.34
C LYS A 80 -20.35 26.56 -17.86
N SER A 81 -21.43 26.87 -17.13
CA SER A 81 -22.41 27.88 -17.56
C SER A 81 -21.84 29.31 -17.57
N ARG A 82 -21.04 29.69 -16.56
CA ARG A 82 -20.33 30.99 -16.53
C ARG A 82 -19.35 31.13 -17.71
N ARG A 83 -18.69 30.04 -18.11
CA ARG A 83 -17.78 30.01 -19.26
C ARG A 83 -18.50 30.20 -20.59
N TYR A 84 -19.66 29.56 -20.75
CA TYR A 84 -20.51 29.71 -21.93
C TYR A 84 -21.05 31.13 -22.06
N LYS A 85 -21.61 31.70 -20.96
CA LYS A 85 -22.11 33.09 -20.90
C LYS A 85 -21.02 34.12 -21.25
N ARG A 86 -19.78 33.97 -20.76
CA ARG A 86 -18.63 34.82 -21.13
C ARG A 86 -18.25 34.70 -22.62
N SER A 87 -18.30 33.51 -23.20
CA SER A 87 -18.00 33.31 -24.63
C SER A 87 -19.05 33.93 -25.54
N ARG A 88 -20.33 33.91 -25.15
CA ARG A 88 -21.46 34.49 -25.90
C ARG A 88 -21.42 36.03 -25.87
N LYS A 89 -21.12 36.66 -24.71
CA LYS A 89 -20.86 38.12 -24.63
C LYS A 89 -19.68 38.55 -25.53
N SER A 90 -18.62 37.74 -25.62
CA SER A 90 -17.48 37.97 -26.52
C SER A 90 -17.81 37.80 -28.02
N ARG A 91 -18.78 36.93 -28.38
CA ARG A 91 -19.25 36.77 -29.77
C ARG A 91 -20.23 37.88 -30.19
N LYS A 92 -21.14 38.32 -29.30
CA LYS A 92 -22.04 39.46 -29.57
C LYS A 92 -21.27 40.77 -29.79
N SER A 93 -20.18 40.99 -29.04
CA SER A 93 -19.27 42.13 -29.26
C SER A 93 -18.48 42.04 -30.57
N ARG A 94 -18.17 40.84 -31.08
CA ARG A 94 -17.57 40.66 -32.42
C ARG A 94 -18.53 41.04 -33.56
N LYS A 95 -19.80 40.64 -33.48
CA LYS A 95 -20.81 40.99 -34.52
C LYS A 95 -21.12 42.49 -34.58
N ARG A 96 -21.09 43.20 -33.44
CA ARG A 96 -21.20 44.69 -33.42
C ARG A 96 -19.96 45.41 -33.98
N TYR A 97 -18.82 44.72 -34.07
CA TYR A 97 -17.54 45.29 -34.53
C TYR A 97 -17.36 45.23 -36.05
N SER A 98 -18.03 44.30 -36.74
CA SER A 98 -17.88 44.10 -38.18
C SER A 98 -18.74 45.05 -39.03
N LYS A 99 -19.63 45.85 -38.42
CA LYS A 99 -20.55 46.78 -39.10
C LYS A 99 -20.20 48.28 -38.95
N ARG A 100 -18.96 48.63 -38.56
CA ARG A 100 -18.59 50.03 -38.23
C ARG A 100 -17.48 50.55 -39.14
N SER A 101 -17.62 51.78 -39.63
CA SER A 101 -16.64 52.45 -40.51
C SER A 101 -15.22 52.39 -39.92
N LYS A 102 -14.26 51.97 -40.76
CA LYS A 102 -12.86 51.68 -40.39
C LYS A 102 -12.04 52.95 -40.08
N THR A 103 -12.55 54.15 -40.36
CA THR A 103 -11.83 55.43 -40.23
C THR A 103 -12.02 56.12 -38.88
N SER A 104 -13.01 55.74 -38.07
CA SER A 104 -13.30 56.41 -36.79
C SER A 104 -12.20 56.26 -35.72
N ARG A 105 -11.85 57.35 -35.02
CA ARG A 105 -10.94 57.34 -33.86
C ARG A 105 -11.37 56.32 -32.79
N ARG A 106 -12.68 56.11 -32.62
CA ARG A 106 -13.27 55.11 -31.72
C ARG A 106 -12.96 53.69 -32.18
N TYR A 107 -12.99 53.41 -33.50
CA TYR A 107 -12.56 52.12 -34.06
C TYR A 107 -11.06 51.86 -33.81
N ARG A 108 -10.19 52.86 -34.01
CA ARG A 108 -8.73 52.74 -33.78
C ARG A 108 -8.39 52.46 -32.30
N ARG A 109 -8.97 53.21 -31.35
CA ARG A 109 -8.82 52.97 -29.89
C ARG A 109 -9.31 51.58 -29.49
N SER A 110 -10.47 51.18 -30.00
CA SER A 110 -11.10 49.91 -29.66
C SER A 110 -10.34 48.71 -30.31
N LYS A 111 -9.78 48.86 -31.52
CA LYS A 111 -8.88 47.88 -32.17
C LYS A 111 -7.55 47.71 -31.42
N ARG A 112 -6.96 48.78 -30.87
CA ARG A 112 -5.80 48.71 -29.95
C ARG A 112 -6.15 47.91 -28.69
N PHE A 113 -7.28 48.22 -28.05
CA PHE A 113 -7.76 47.50 -26.87
C PHE A 113 -8.06 46.01 -27.14
N TYR A 114 -8.61 45.67 -28.32
CA TYR A 114 -8.83 44.28 -28.73
C TYR A 114 -7.51 43.55 -28.99
N LYS A 115 -6.55 44.17 -29.70
CA LYS A 115 -5.22 43.60 -29.96
C LYS A 115 -4.46 43.33 -28.66
N THR A 116 -4.50 44.24 -27.68
CA THR A 116 -3.83 44.05 -26.37
C THR A 116 -4.46 42.91 -25.57
N ARG A 117 -5.79 42.85 -25.45
CA ARG A 117 -6.48 41.71 -24.78
C ARG A 117 -6.23 40.38 -25.50
N TYR A 118 -6.25 40.36 -26.83
CA TYR A 118 -6.01 39.15 -27.62
C TYR A 118 -4.57 38.66 -27.45
N LYS A 119 -3.57 39.54 -27.54
CA LYS A 119 -2.16 39.22 -27.26
C LYS A 119 -1.96 38.72 -25.81
N LYS A 120 -2.59 39.38 -24.81
CA LYS A 120 -2.60 38.93 -23.40
C LYS A 120 -3.24 37.53 -23.24
N SER A 121 -4.31 37.24 -23.98
CA SER A 121 -4.96 35.93 -23.98
C SER A 121 -4.13 34.82 -24.64
N LYS A 122 -3.40 35.13 -25.73
CA LYS A 122 -2.43 34.22 -26.38
C LYS A 122 -1.26 33.93 -25.45
N ARG A 123 -0.69 34.95 -24.78
CA ARG A 123 0.39 34.81 -23.80
C ARG A 123 -0.06 33.96 -22.60
N TYR A 124 -1.28 34.18 -22.09
CA TYR A 124 -1.89 33.34 -21.06
C TYR A 124 -2.13 31.88 -21.53
N ARG A 125 -2.61 31.64 -22.77
CA ARG A 125 -2.75 30.28 -23.33
C ARG A 125 -1.40 29.58 -23.49
N LYS A 126 -0.37 30.28 -23.98
CA LYS A 126 1.00 29.75 -24.07
C LYS A 126 1.52 29.40 -22.67
N GLY A 127 1.45 30.32 -21.71
CA GLY A 127 1.85 30.08 -20.31
C GLY A 127 1.11 28.89 -19.67
N LYS A 128 -0.19 28.73 -19.93
CA LYS A 128 -0.98 27.57 -19.46
C LYS A 128 -0.59 26.25 -20.12
N LYS A 129 -0.17 26.26 -21.40
CA LYS A 129 0.38 25.08 -22.10
C LYS A 129 1.74 24.70 -21.50
N HIS A 130 2.62 25.68 -21.27
CA HIS A 130 3.91 25.47 -20.60
C HIS A 130 3.74 24.97 -19.16
N TYR A 131 2.86 25.57 -18.36
CA TYR A 131 2.53 25.10 -17.01
C TYR A 131 2.00 23.66 -17.00
N LYS A 132 1.08 23.30 -17.92
CA LYS A 132 0.59 21.93 -18.05
C LYS A 132 1.70 20.95 -18.47
N LYS A 133 2.59 21.35 -19.38
CA LYS A 133 3.74 20.54 -19.83
C LYS A 133 4.75 20.34 -18.70
N SER A 134 5.09 21.40 -17.96
CA SER A 134 5.94 21.36 -16.77
C SER A 134 5.35 20.49 -15.66
N ARG A 135 4.05 20.66 -15.34
CA ARG A 135 3.35 19.82 -14.34
C ARG A 135 3.26 18.35 -14.77
N LYS A 136 3.09 18.06 -16.07
CA LYS A 136 3.18 16.68 -16.60
C LYS A 136 4.60 16.11 -16.45
N ARG A 137 5.65 16.90 -16.75
CA ARG A 137 7.07 16.50 -16.56
C ARG A 137 7.39 16.26 -15.08
N SER A 138 7.00 17.16 -14.18
CA SER A 138 7.17 17.02 -12.72
C SER A 138 6.43 15.80 -12.17
N ARG A 139 5.20 15.52 -12.61
CA ARG A 139 4.48 14.28 -12.26
C ARG A 139 5.17 13.02 -12.79
N ARG A 140 5.72 13.06 -14.01
CA ARG A 140 6.48 11.94 -14.59
C ARG A 140 7.80 11.70 -13.84
N SER A 141 8.48 12.76 -13.41
CA SER A 141 9.67 12.73 -12.54
C SER A 141 9.34 12.19 -11.13
N ARG A 142 8.24 12.63 -10.50
CA ARG A 142 7.81 12.09 -9.20
C ARG A 142 7.36 10.62 -9.28
N ARG A 143 6.71 10.21 -10.37
CA ARG A 143 6.28 8.81 -10.58
C ARG A 143 7.46 7.88 -10.90
N SER A 144 8.50 8.38 -11.55
CA SER A 144 9.79 7.66 -11.73
C SER A 144 10.66 7.65 -10.45
N ARG A 145 10.34 8.49 -9.46
CA ARG A 145 10.95 8.47 -8.12
C ARG A 145 10.21 7.59 -7.10
N ALA A 146 9.06 7.01 -7.44
CA ALA A 146 8.47 5.97 -6.60
C ALA A 146 9.43 4.77 -6.65
N ARG A 147 10.30 4.68 -5.65
CA ARG A 147 11.35 3.67 -5.61
C ARG A 147 10.69 2.30 -5.65
N THR A 148 10.99 1.52 -6.68
CA THR A 148 10.62 0.11 -6.70
C THR A 148 11.31 -0.61 -5.54
N CYS A 149 10.74 -1.68 -4.99
CA CYS A 149 11.29 -2.28 -3.77
C CYS A 149 12.74 -2.78 -3.97
N ASP A 150 13.13 -3.16 -5.19
CA ASP A 150 14.52 -3.49 -5.53
C ASP A 150 15.50 -2.32 -5.38
N GLN A 151 15.02 -1.07 -5.29
CA GLN A 151 15.84 0.13 -5.09
C GLN A 151 16.08 0.47 -3.61
N LEU A 152 15.45 -0.22 -2.65
CA LEU A 152 15.69 -0.03 -1.22
C LEU A 152 17.14 -0.40 -0.82
N SER A 153 17.63 0.11 0.32
CA SER A 153 18.95 -0.24 0.84
C SER A 153 19.05 -1.74 1.16
N SER A 154 20.25 -2.31 1.11
CA SER A 154 20.49 -3.70 1.51
C SER A 154 19.98 -3.95 2.94
N THR A 155 20.33 -3.08 3.90
CA THR A 155 19.86 -3.14 5.30
C THR A 155 18.33 -3.21 5.43
N THR A 156 17.60 -2.38 4.69
CA THR A 156 16.13 -2.38 4.69
C THR A 156 15.56 -3.68 4.15
N LEU A 157 16.16 -4.21 3.07
CA LEU A 157 15.74 -5.47 2.47
C LEU A 157 15.99 -6.66 3.40
N HIS A 158 17.15 -6.70 4.07
CA HIS A 158 17.46 -7.73 5.07
C HIS A 158 16.47 -7.69 6.25
N ARG A 159 16.16 -6.50 6.78
CA ARG A 159 15.17 -6.35 7.86
C ARG A 159 13.79 -6.85 7.44
N LYS A 160 13.33 -6.53 6.23
CA LYS A 160 12.05 -7.03 5.69
C LYS A 160 12.04 -8.55 5.52
N ALA A 161 13.17 -9.14 5.13
CA ALA A 161 13.30 -10.58 4.94
C ALA A 161 13.38 -11.37 6.27
N ALA A 162 13.81 -10.74 7.36
CA ALA A 162 14.12 -11.39 8.63
C ALA A 162 12.97 -12.27 9.16
N ARG A 163 11.72 -11.78 9.12
CA ARG A 163 10.52 -12.52 9.56
C ARG A 163 10.33 -13.87 8.84
N TYR A 164 10.84 -13.99 7.62
CA TYR A 164 10.66 -15.16 6.76
C TYR A 164 11.93 -16.00 6.62
N GLN A 165 13.00 -15.65 7.36
CA GLN A 165 14.33 -16.22 7.19
C GLN A 165 14.35 -17.75 7.39
N LYS A 166 13.60 -18.27 8.38
CA LYS A 166 13.48 -19.72 8.63
C LYS A 166 12.90 -20.46 7.42
N ALA A 167 11.76 -19.99 6.90
CA ALA A 167 11.12 -20.57 5.72
C ALA A 167 12.00 -20.46 4.46
N ILE A 168 12.66 -19.32 4.27
CA ILE A 168 13.57 -19.09 3.15
C ILE A 168 14.77 -20.03 3.21
N ASN A 169 15.42 -20.19 4.37
CA ASN A 169 16.56 -21.09 4.54
C ASN A 169 16.18 -22.55 4.30
N HIS A 170 15.05 -22.96 4.87
CA HIS A 170 14.56 -24.32 4.72
C HIS A 170 14.21 -24.64 3.25
N ALA A 171 13.48 -23.75 2.56
CA ALA A 171 13.18 -23.90 1.15
C ALA A 171 14.45 -23.85 0.27
N ALA A 172 15.41 -22.97 0.59
CA ALA A 172 16.68 -22.88 -0.12
C ALA A 172 17.45 -24.20 -0.08
N LYS A 173 17.61 -24.79 1.12
CA LYS A 173 18.27 -26.08 1.32
C LYS A 173 17.51 -27.20 0.59
N LYS A 174 16.19 -27.28 0.77
CA LYS A 174 15.35 -28.36 0.23
C LYS A 174 15.32 -28.42 -1.30
N TYR A 175 15.35 -27.27 -1.99
CA TYR A 175 15.18 -27.22 -3.45
C TYR A 175 16.44 -26.82 -4.23
N GLY A 176 17.59 -26.68 -3.55
CA GLY A 176 18.84 -26.29 -4.19
C GLY A 176 18.81 -24.89 -4.79
N VAL A 177 18.06 -23.96 -4.20
CA VAL A 177 17.93 -22.57 -4.67
C VAL A 177 18.59 -21.63 -3.68
N SER A 178 19.47 -20.75 -4.14
CA SER A 178 20.09 -19.75 -3.27
C SER A 178 19.05 -18.94 -2.50
N GLN A 179 19.17 -18.86 -1.17
CA GLN A 179 18.29 -18.04 -0.33
C GLN A 179 18.24 -16.57 -0.78
N TYR A 180 19.34 -16.05 -1.33
CA TYR A 180 19.41 -14.68 -1.85
C TYR A 180 18.54 -14.51 -3.10
N PHE A 181 18.40 -15.56 -3.91
CA PHE A 181 17.55 -15.53 -5.09
C PHE A 181 16.07 -15.61 -4.73
N ILE A 182 15.72 -16.44 -3.74
CA ILE A 182 14.36 -16.47 -3.16
C ILE A 182 13.99 -15.08 -2.60
N LYS A 183 14.86 -14.49 -1.77
CA LYS A 183 14.67 -13.12 -1.22
C LYS A 183 14.49 -12.07 -2.32
N ALA A 184 15.27 -12.17 -3.40
CA ALA A 184 15.22 -11.23 -4.52
C ALA A 184 13.87 -11.30 -5.26
N VAL A 185 13.35 -12.51 -5.51
CA VAL A 185 12.03 -12.68 -6.12
C VAL A 185 10.93 -12.13 -5.21
N ILE A 186 10.92 -12.47 -3.91
CA ILE A 186 9.93 -11.92 -2.95
C ILE A 186 9.99 -10.39 -2.89
N THR A 187 11.18 -9.81 -3.02
CA THR A 187 11.37 -8.35 -3.05
C THR A 187 10.60 -7.70 -4.20
N VAL A 188 10.70 -8.28 -5.40
CA VAL A 188 10.04 -7.76 -6.61
C VAL A 188 8.54 -8.04 -6.59
N GLU A 189 8.13 -9.23 -6.11
CA GLU A 189 6.72 -9.63 -6.08
C GLU A 189 5.89 -8.83 -5.08
N THR A 190 6.35 -8.75 -3.82
CA THR A 190 5.51 -8.20 -2.74
C THR A 190 6.22 -7.26 -1.80
N CYS A 191 7.55 -7.11 -1.93
CA CYS A 191 8.34 -6.39 -0.94
C CYS A 191 8.13 -6.95 0.48
N PHE A 192 7.99 -8.29 0.58
CA PHE A 192 7.74 -9.06 1.80
C PHE A 192 6.36 -8.83 2.47
N ARG A 193 5.33 -8.54 1.66
CA ARG A 193 3.93 -8.41 2.12
C ARG A 193 3.16 -9.70 1.84
N SER A 194 2.93 -10.51 2.87
CA SER A 194 2.36 -11.87 2.73
C SER A 194 0.87 -11.93 2.36
N GLY A 195 0.08 -10.91 2.71
CA GLY A 195 -1.37 -10.87 2.44
C GLY A 195 -1.78 -10.34 1.06
N LEU A 196 -0.84 -10.19 0.12
CA LEU A 196 -1.14 -9.59 -1.18
C LEU A 196 -1.84 -10.56 -2.13
N SER A 197 -2.88 -10.06 -2.79
CA SER A 197 -3.53 -10.67 -3.95
C SER A 197 -3.43 -9.71 -5.12
N GLY A 198 -2.98 -10.22 -6.27
CA GLY A 198 -2.94 -9.45 -7.51
C GLY A 198 -4.19 -9.65 -8.37
N THR A 199 -4.26 -8.90 -9.46
CA THR A 199 -5.45 -8.85 -10.32
C THR A 199 -5.63 -10.08 -11.21
N SER A 200 -4.56 -10.85 -11.43
CA SER A 200 -4.58 -12.06 -12.26
C SER A 200 -4.84 -13.32 -11.42
N GLY A 201 -5.07 -13.18 -10.11
CA GLY A 201 -5.32 -14.27 -9.19
C GLY A 201 -4.06 -14.81 -8.49
N GLU A 202 -2.91 -14.17 -8.67
CA GLU A 202 -1.68 -14.41 -7.93
C GLU A 202 -1.83 -14.05 -6.44
N LYS A 203 -1.24 -14.86 -5.54
CA LYS A 203 -1.38 -14.69 -4.09
C LYS A 203 -0.10 -14.95 -3.32
N GLY A 204 0.07 -14.27 -2.19
CA GLY A 204 1.11 -14.51 -1.20
C GLY A 204 2.47 -13.87 -1.55
N LEU A 205 3.49 -14.15 -0.72
CA LEU A 205 4.81 -13.51 -0.78
C LEU A 205 5.50 -13.57 -2.15
N MET A 206 5.35 -14.70 -2.86
CA MET A 206 5.95 -14.99 -4.15
C MET A 206 4.92 -14.96 -5.30
N GLN A 207 3.72 -14.42 -5.03
CA GLN A 207 2.65 -14.19 -6.01
C GLN A 207 2.40 -15.40 -6.93
N LEU A 208 2.08 -16.55 -6.32
CA LEU A 208 1.84 -17.77 -7.08
C LEU A 208 0.44 -17.75 -7.72
N MET A 209 0.40 -17.92 -9.04
CA MET A 209 -0.83 -18.20 -9.78
C MET A 209 -1.46 -19.52 -9.30
N PRO A 210 -2.80 -19.70 -9.40
CA PRO A 210 -3.47 -20.92 -8.96
C PRO A 210 -2.89 -22.20 -9.56
N ALA A 211 -2.66 -22.22 -10.88
CA ALA A 211 -2.10 -23.38 -11.57
C ALA A 211 -0.66 -23.69 -11.12
N THR A 212 0.17 -22.67 -10.96
CA THR A 212 1.54 -22.81 -10.43
C THR A 212 1.52 -23.35 -9.00
N ALA A 213 0.65 -22.82 -8.14
CA ALA A 213 0.52 -23.29 -6.76
C ALA A 213 0.15 -24.77 -6.69
N ARG A 214 -0.85 -25.22 -7.46
CA ARG A 214 -1.23 -26.64 -7.54
C ARG A 214 -0.06 -27.51 -8.02
N ARG A 215 0.57 -27.13 -9.14
CA ARG A 215 1.69 -27.87 -9.73
C ARG A 215 2.86 -28.05 -8.75
N PHE A 216 3.10 -27.07 -7.87
CA PHE A 216 4.21 -27.10 -6.93
C PHE A 216 3.81 -27.39 -5.47
N GLY A 217 2.60 -27.91 -5.25
CA GLY A 217 2.18 -28.47 -3.95
C GLY A 217 1.77 -27.44 -2.89
N VAL A 218 1.24 -26.28 -3.30
CA VAL A 218 0.78 -25.23 -2.39
C VAL A 218 -0.75 -25.29 -2.28
N ARG A 219 -1.24 -25.65 -1.10
CA ARG A 219 -2.69 -25.69 -0.78
C ARG A 219 -3.18 -24.30 -0.38
N ASN A 220 -2.50 -23.66 0.58
CA ASN A 220 -2.81 -22.30 1.03
C ASN A 220 -1.72 -21.31 0.58
N ARG A 221 -2.03 -20.50 -0.43
CA ARG A 221 -1.10 -19.49 -0.98
C ARG A 221 -0.85 -18.30 -0.04
N PHE A 222 -1.67 -18.07 0.98
CA PHE A 222 -1.42 -17.05 2.01
C PHE A 222 -0.53 -17.56 3.15
N SER A 223 -0.38 -18.89 3.30
CA SER A 223 0.62 -19.44 4.21
C SER A 223 2.00 -19.08 3.70
N SER A 224 2.73 -18.28 4.48
CA SER A 224 4.08 -17.82 4.10
C SER A 224 5.02 -19.00 3.89
N TRP A 225 4.92 -20.04 4.73
CA TRP A 225 5.70 -21.27 4.60
C TRP A 225 5.42 -21.98 3.28
N GLN A 226 4.15 -22.32 3.00
CA GLN A 226 3.80 -23.03 1.77
C GLN A 226 4.10 -22.20 0.52
N ASN A 227 3.82 -20.90 0.55
CA ASN A 227 4.06 -20.00 -0.58
C ASN A 227 5.55 -19.89 -0.93
N ILE A 228 6.42 -19.73 0.07
CA ILE A 228 7.88 -19.71 -0.12
C ILE A 228 8.37 -21.06 -0.64
N HIS A 229 7.87 -22.17 -0.09
CA HIS A 229 8.25 -23.50 -0.53
C HIS A 229 7.85 -23.79 -1.99
N GLY A 230 6.61 -23.50 -2.37
CA GLY A 230 6.14 -23.68 -3.74
C GLY A 230 6.86 -22.78 -4.73
N GLY A 231 7.09 -21.51 -4.38
CA GLY A 231 7.85 -20.58 -5.22
C GLY A 231 9.31 -20.98 -5.37
N ALA A 232 9.96 -21.47 -4.32
CA ALA A 232 11.33 -21.99 -4.39
C ALA A 232 11.41 -23.26 -5.24
N ARG A 233 10.44 -24.18 -5.12
CA ARG A 233 10.35 -25.37 -5.98
C ARG A 233 10.15 -24.99 -7.45
N TYR A 234 9.34 -23.97 -7.73
CA TYR A 234 9.17 -23.43 -9.08
C TYR A 234 10.47 -22.81 -9.61
N LEU A 235 11.18 -22.02 -8.80
CA LEU A 235 12.49 -21.47 -9.18
C LEU A 235 13.52 -22.56 -9.47
N SER A 236 13.55 -23.64 -8.69
CA SER A 236 14.43 -24.80 -8.93
C SER A 236 14.17 -25.42 -10.30
N TYR A 237 12.90 -25.65 -10.63
CA TYR A 237 12.48 -26.14 -11.94
C TYR A 237 12.94 -25.21 -13.09
N LEU A 238 12.77 -23.89 -12.93
CA LEU A 238 13.21 -22.91 -13.94
C LEU A 238 14.74 -22.84 -14.06
N LEU A 239 15.47 -22.90 -12.95
CA LEU A 239 16.93 -22.90 -12.95
C LEU A 239 17.47 -24.12 -13.70
N ARG A 240 16.92 -25.31 -13.47
CA ARG A 240 17.27 -26.51 -14.24
C ARG A 240 16.98 -26.32 -15.73
N HIS A 241 15.81 -25.77 -16.07
CA HIS A 241 15.43 -25.54 -17.47
C HIS A 241 16.37 -24.58 -18.20
N PHE A 242 16.90 -23.57 -17.52
CA PHE A 242 17.81 -22.56 -18.07
C PHE A 242 19.27 -22.76 -17.66
N ARG A 243 19.69 -24.01 -17.35
CA ARG A 243 21.09 -24.39 -17.05
C ARG A 243 21.74 -23.49 -16.00
N GLY A 244 20.99 -23.16 -14.95
CA GLY A 244 21.45 -22.32 -13.83
C GLY A 244 21.44 -20.80 -14.08
N ASN A 245 21.00 -20.34 -15.26
CA ASN A 245 20.92 -18.91 -15.58
C ASN A 245 19.80 -18.22 -14.77
N LYS A 246 20.19 -17.56 -13.68
CA LYS A 246 19.27 -16.87 -12.75
C LYS A 246 18.48 -15.75 -13.42
N ALA A 247 19.08 -15.01 -14.35
CA ALA A 247 18.39 -13.92 -15.04
C ALA A 247 17.28 -14.45 -15.97
N TYR A 248 17.49 -15.61 -16.60
CA TYR A 248 16.49 -16.25 -17.45
C TYR A 248 15.41 -16.94 -16.62
N ALA A 249 15.79 -17.59 -15.52
CA ALA A 249 14.84 -18.14 -14.56
C ALA A 249 13.95 -17.05 -13.96
N ALA A 250 14.50 -15.89 -13.56
CA ALA A 250 13.70 -14.76 -13.07
C ALA A 250 12.74 -14.23 -14.12
N ALA A 251 13.19 -14.08 -15.37
CA ALA A 251 12.34 -13.68 -16.48
C ALA A 251 11.18 -14.68 -16.69
N ALA A 252 11.47 -15.98 -16.72
CA ALA A 252 10.47 -17.01 -16.92
C ALA A 252 9.52 -17.17 -15.73
N TYR A 253 9.94 -16.80 -14.51
CA TYR A 253 9.09 -16.79 -13.33
C TYR A 253 7.90 -15.83 -13.53
N ASN A 254 8.17 -14.64 -14.06
CA ASN A 254 7.16 -13.60 -14.31
C ASN A 254 6.39 -13.82 -15.63
N GLY A 255 7.10 -14.08 -16.72
CA GLY A 255 6.50 -14.14 -18.06
C GLY A 255 6.11 -15.54 -18.54
N GLY A 256 6.41 -16.58 -17.75
CA GLY A 256 6.34 -17.97 -18.20
C GLY A 256 7.52 -18.37 -19.09
N ARG A 257 7.70 -19.69 -19.30
CA ARG A 257 8.81 -20.25 -20.08
C ARG A 257 8.82 -19.77 -21.54
N GLY A 258 7.64 -19.68 -22.18
CA GLY A 258 7.52 -19.27 -23.59
C GLY A 258 7.98 -17.83 -23.86
N ALA A 259 8.03 -16.98 -22.83
CA ALA A 259 8.51 -15.61 -22.90
C ALA A 259 10.04 -15.48 -22.92
N VAL A 260 10.78 -16.58 -22.74
CA VAL A 260 12.25 -16.60 -22.68
C VAL A 260 12.80 -17.60 -23.68
N SER A 261 13.53 -17.12 -24.68
CA SER A 261 14.34 -17.98 -25.55
C SER A 261 15.53 -18.52 -24.75
N LYS A 262 15.82 -19.82 -24.90
CA LYS A 262 16.99 -20.44 -24.25
C LYS A 262 18.32 -19.82 -24.72
N THR A 263 18.38 -19.33 -25.95
CA THR A 263 19.59 -18.76 -26.55
C THR A 263 19.59 -17.23 -26.56
N ARG A 264 18.42 -16.60 -26.79
CA ARG A 264 18.29 -15.14 -26.95
C ARG A 264 17.74 -14.43 -25.70
N GLY A 265 17.34 -15.16 -24.67
CA GLY A 265 16.82 -14.58 -23.43
C GLY A 265 15.39 -14.04 -23.54
N PRO A 266 14.99 -13.07 -22.68
CA PRO A 266 13.60 -12.65 -22.58
C PRO A 266 13.12 -11.82 -23.78
N LYS A 267 12.03 -12.25 -24.41
CA LYS A 267 11.48 -11.68 -25.65
C LYS A 267 10.87 -10.29 -25.45
N PHE A 268 10.18 -10.08 -24.33
CA PHE A 268 9.42 -8.86 -24.05
C PHE A 268 10.15 -7.90 -23.11
N ALA A 269 9.99 -6.59 -23.33
CA ALA A 269 10.62 -5.55 -22.51
C ALA A 269 10.18 -5.61 -21.03
N ALA A 270 8.90 -5.91 -20.76
CA ALA A 270 8.38 -6.07 -19.41
C ALA A 270 9.09 -7.21 -18.66
N VAL A 271 9.30 -8.34 -19.32
CA VAL A 271 9.97 -9.52 -18.75
C VAL A 271 11.46 -9.26 -18.52
N ARG A 272 12.14 -8.57 -19.46
CA ARG A 272 13.53 -8.08 -19.25
C ARG A 272 13.62 -7.17 -18.03
N ASN A 273 12.65 -6.27 -17.87
CA ASN A 273 12.62 -5.35 -16.74
C ASN A 273 12.45 -6.06 -15.40
N TYR A 274 11.55 -7.06 -15.32
CA TYR A 274 11.38 -7.88 -14.13
C TYR A 274 12.68 -8.60 -13.76
N SER A 275 13.31 -9.27 -14.74
CA SER A 275 14.60 -9.94 -14.53
C SER A 275 15.67 -8.99 -14.00
N ARG A 276 15.77 -7.78 -14.57
CA ARG A 276 16.68 -6.73 -14.08
C ARG A 276 16.42 -6.35 -12.61
N MET A 277 15.15 -6.16 -12.23
CA MET A 277 14.79 -5.83 -10.84
C MET A 277 15.16 -6.96 -9.86
N VAL A 278 14.91 -8.22 -10.24
CA VAL A 278 15.29 -9.37 -9.41
C VAL A 278 16.81 -9.44 -9.26
N MET A 279 17.56 -9.27 -10.35
CA MET A 279 19.02 -9.31 -10.29
C MET A 279 19.61 -8.13 -9.50
N ASN A 280 18.96 -6.96 -9.49
CA ASN A 280 19.33 -5.84 -8.61
C ASN A 280 19.17 -6.22 -7.13
N ALA A 281 18.01 -6.77 -6.76
CA ALA A 281 17.75 -7.21 -5.38
C ALA A 281 18.71 -8.35 -4.97
N TYR A 282 18.97 -9.31 -5.86
CA TYR A 282 19.89 -10.42 -5.63
C TYR A 282 21.29 -9.95 -5.22
N ARG A 283 21.84 -8.96 -5.93
CA ARG A 283 23.16 -8.38 -5.60
C ARG A 283 23.20 -7.70 -4.23
N LYS A 284 22.05 -7.21 -3.73
CA LYS A 284 21.96 -6.56 -2.41
C LYS A 284 21.90 -7.54 -1.25
N PHE A 285 21.39 -8.75 -1.50
CA PHE A 285 21.33 -9.82 -0.50
C PHE A 285 22.58 -10.68 -0.48
N ARG A 286 23.25 -10.83 -1.63
CA ARG A 286 24.50 -11.59 -1.70
C ARG A 286 25.55 -10.84 -0.89
N PRO A 287 26.23 -11.49 0.09
CA PRO A 287 27.38 -10.89 0.75
C PRO A 287 28.37 -10.48 -0.34
N GLY A 288 28.78 -9.23 -0.33
CA GLY A 288 29.76 -8.74 -1.29
C GLY A 288 31.03 -9.57 -1.14
N ARG A 289 31.70 -9.92 -2.24
CA ARG A 289 33.14 -10.07 -2.17
C ARG A 289 33.64 -8.70 -1.72
N ILE A 290 34.04 -8.57 -0.46
CA ILE A 290 34.70 -7.36 0.00
C ILE A 290 35.95 -7.25 -0.88
N LYS A 291 35.96 -6.30 -1.83
CA LYS A 291 37.21 -5.84 -2.40
C LYS A 291 37.88 -5.10 -1.26
N VAL A 292 38.72 -5.80 -0.49
CA VAL A 292 39.60 -5.16 0.48
C VAL A 292 40.47 -4.22 -0.34
N LYS A 293 40.12 -2.94 -0.37
CA LYS A 293 41.08 -1.91 -0.76
C LYS A 293 42.10 -1.92 0.36
N SER A 294 43.24 -2.58 0.13
CA SER A 294 44.42 -2.45 0.98
C SER A 294 44.74 -0.96 1.08
N ARG A 295 44.33 -0.33 2.18
CA ARG A 295 44.79 1.01 2.52
C ARG A 295 46.28 0.86 2.85
N LYS A 296 47.13 1.08 1.85
CA LYS A 296 48.57 1.28 2.07
C LYS A 296 48.69 2.53 2.96
N ARG A 297 48.82 2.33 4.28
CA ARG A 297 49.14 3.40 5.23
C ARG A 297 50.54 3.89 4.87
N LYS A 298 50.65 5.04 4.20
CA LYS A 298 51.90 5.81 4.18
C LYS A 298 52.03 6.48 5.55
N SER A 299 52.73 5.84 6.48
CA SER A 299 53.30 6.52 7.64
C SER A 299 54.46 7.39 7.14
N ARG A 300 54.23 8.69 7.01
CA ARG A 300 55.32 9.67 6.94
C ARG A 300 55.42 10.31 8.32
N ASN A 301 56.39 9.83 9.09
CA ASN A 301 56.92 10.52 10.25
C ASN A 301 57.43 11.90 9.79
N LYS A 302 56.83 12.97 10.30
CA LYS A 302 57.45 14.30 10.32
C LYS A 302 57.03 15.01 11.59
N ARG A 303 57.68 14.63 12.68
CA ARG A 303 57.75 15.41 13.91
C ARG A 303 59.19 15.34 14.42
N LYS A 304 59.69 16.52 14.78
CA LYS A 304 60.91 16.82 15.54
C LYS A 304 62.22 16.80 14.74
N ASN A 305 62.62 18.00 14.30
CA ASN A 305 63.84 18.65 14.76
C ASN A 305 63.69 20.16 14.51
N ARG A 306 63.14 20.82 15.53
CA ARG A 306 63.35 22.23 15.87
C ARG A 306 63.79 22.19 17.32
N SER A 307 65.07 22.38 17.54
CA SER A 307 65.78 22.93 18.71
C SER A 307 67.24 22.56 18.48
#